data_AF-A0A5C8UT31-F1
#
_entry.id   AF-A0A5C8UT31-F1
#
_cell.length_a   1.000
_cell.length_b   1.000
_cell.length_c   1.000
_cell.angle_alpha   90.00
_cell.angle_beta   90.00
_cell.angle_gamma   90.00
#
_symmetry.space_group_name_H-M   'P 1'
#
loop_
_entity.id
_entity.type
_entity.pdbx_description
1 polymer ?
#
loop_
_entity_poly.entity_id
_entity_poly.type
_entity_poly.pdbx_seq_one_letter_code
_entity_poly.pdbx_strand_id
1 'polypeptide(L)'
;MKAWRTALVILGVLLTVYGAYLMLDTVKPVKIAGVALWFLAALVLHDGIVAPIVFGVSVALRKLGRSMPVAVLVIIQAGLVVASVFAIIVLPAVYKKTLGTKNPTVLPFDYGTRLVIVWLVVAAVTAVAIATYLAIAKRQKARPSISQA
;
A
#
# COMPACT_ATOMS: atom_id res chain seq x y z
N MET A 1 -6.88 -11.73 -27.04
CA MET A 1 -6.64 -10.36 -26.50
C MET A 1 -7.92 -9.52 -26.43
N LYS A 2 -8.62 -9.25 -27.54
CA LYS A 2 -9.85 -8.40 -27.54
C LYS A 2 -11.00 -9.00 -26.73
N ALA A 3 -11.29 -10.30 -26.89
CA ALA A 3 -12.38 -10.98 -26.18
C ALA A 3 -12.23 -10.91 -24.65
N TRP A 4 -11.05 -11.21 -24.11
CA TRP A 4 -10.76 -11.10 -22.68
C TRP A 4 -10.91 -9.67 -22.15
N ARG A 5 -10.42 -8.68 -22.91
CA ARG A 5 -10.58 -7.27 -22.53
C ARG A 5 -12.05 -6.87 -22.48
N THR A 6 -12.82 -7.23 -23.49
CA THR A 6 -14.27 -6.96 -23.52
C THR A 6 -14.99 -7.66 -22.38
N ALA A 7 -14.65 -8.93 -22.10
CA ALA A 7 -15.23 -9.68 -20.99
C ALA A 7 -14.94 -9.02 -19.63
N LEU A 8 -13.71 -8.57 -19.40
CA LEU A 8 -13.34 -7.85 -18.16
C LEU A 8 -14.07 -6.50 -18.03
N VAL A 9 -14.23 -5.77 -19.13
CA VAL A 9 -15.00 -4.50 -19.13
C VAL A 9 -16.47 -4.77 -18.80
N ILE A 10 -17.09 -5.74 -19.47
CA ILE A 10 -18.49 -6.12 -19.21
C ILE A 10 -18.65 -6.56 -17.75
N LEU A 11 -17.77 -7.44 -17.27
CA LEU A 11 -17.79 -7.92 -15.89
C LEU A 11 -17.64 -6.76 -14.90
N GLY A 12 -16.70 -5.84 -15.14
CA GLY A 12 -16.51 -4.66 -14.31
C GLY A 12 -17.77 -3.79 -14.24
N VAL A 13 -18.37 -3.49 -15.40
CA VAL A 13 -19.62 -2.71 -15.46
C VAL A 13 -20.76 -3.41 -14.74
N LEU A 14 -20.94 -4.72 -14.97
CA LEU A 14 -21.97 -5.51 -14.29
C LEU A 14 -21.78 -5.50 -12.77
N LEU A 15 -20.55 -5.66 -12.28
CA LEU A 15 -20.25 -5.59 -10.85
C LEU A 15 -20.49 -4.21 -10.27
N THR A 16 -20.15 -3.13 -10.98
CA THR A 16 -20.43 -1.76 -10.53
C THR A 16 -21.93 -1.48 -10.45
N VAL A 17 -22.70 -1.87 -11.48
CA VAL A 17 -24.16 -1.71 -11.49
C VAL A 17 -24.80 -2.55 -10.39
N TYR A 18 -24.36 -3.79 -10.21
CA TYR A 18 -24.86 -4.67 -9.16
C TYR A 18 -24.54 -4.13 -7.76
N GLY A 19 -23.32 -3.61 -7.55
CA GLY A 19 -22.94 -2.94 -6.31
C GLY A 19 -23.78 -1.69 -6.02
N ALA A 20 -24.04 -0.86 -7.04
CA ALA A 20 -24.90 0.32 -6.91
C ALA A 20 -26.36 -0.07 -6.58
N TYR A 21 -26.88 -1.10 -7.23
CA TYR A 21 -28.20 -1.67 -6.94
C TYR A 21 -28.28 -2.15 -5.49
N LEU A 22 -27.32 -2.98 -5.05
CA LEU A 22 -27.26 -3.44 -3.66
C LEU A 22 -27.17 -2.28 -2.67
N MET A 23 -26.47 -1.21 -3.01
CA MET A 23 -26.38 -0.04 -2.15
C MET A 23 -27.73 0.65 -1.96
N LEU A 24 -28.54 0.75 -3.01
CA LEU A 24 -29.89 1.33 -2.93
C LEU A 24 -30.89 0.40 -2.24
N ASP A 25 -30.75 -0.91 -2.44
CA ASP A 25 -31.67 -1.92 -1.90
C ASP A 25 -31.43 -2.18 -0.41
N THR A 26 -30.16 -2.30 0.01
CA THR A 26 -29.81 -2.75 1.37
C THR A 26 -29.50 -1.62 2.35
N VAL A 27 -29.11 -0.43 1.85
CA VAL A 27 -28.69 0.68 2.71
C VAL A 27 -29.81 1.71 2.85
N LYS A 28 -30.21 1.98 4.09
CA LYS A 28 -31.16 3.06 4.39
C LYS A 28 -30.66 4.38 3.76
N PRO A 29 -31.51 5.19 3.12
CA PRO A 29 -31.08 6.42 2.42
C PRO A 29 -30.24 7.37 3.27
N VAL A 30 -30.56 7.49 4.56
CA VAL A 30 -29.79 8.29 5.55
C VAL A 30 -28.31 7.88 5.67
N LYS A 31 -27.97 6.62 5.39
CA LYS A 31 -26.60 6.11 5.48
C LYS A 31 -25.82 6.21 4.16
N ILE A 32 -26.48 6.52 3.05
CA ILE A 32 -25.83 6.67 1.73
C ILE A 32 -24.79 7.79 1.76
N ALA A 33 -25.08 8.92 2.42
CA ALA A 33 -24.13 10.01 2.59
C ALA A 33 -22.88 9.58 3.37
N GLY A 34 -23.03 8.73 4.39
CA GLY A 34 -21.91 8.18 5.15
C GLY A 34 -21.04 7.25 4.32
N VAL A 35 -21.64 6.42 3.47
CA VAL A 35 -20.92 5.55 2.52
C VAL A 35 -20.16 6.40 1.49
N ALA A 36 -20.81 7.42 0.93
CA ALA A 36 -20.18 8.35 -0.01
C ALA A 36 -18.99 9.09 0.63
N LEU A 37 -19.16 9.57 1.87
CA LEU A 37 -18.07 10.20 2.62
C LEU A 37 -16.91 9.22 2.88
N TRP A 38 -17.21 7.96 3.22
CA TRP A 38 -16.18 6.94 3.40
C TRP A 38 -15.40 6.66 2.12
N PHE A 39 -16.09 6.52 0.98
CA PHE A 39 -15.46 6.37 -0.33
C PHE A 39 -14.57 7.56 -0.68
N LEU A 40 -15.08 8.79 -0.47
CA LEU A 40 -14.32 10.01 -0.74
C LEU A 40 -13.08 10.11 0.17
N ALA A 41 -13.23 9.79 1.45
CA ALA A 41 -12.12 9.77 2.39
C ALA A 41 -11.05 8.74 1.98
N ALA A 42 -11.45 7.55 1.54
CA ALA A 42 -10.52 6.53 1.04
C ALA A 42 -9.76 7.00 -0.22
N LEU A 43 -10.46 7.66 -1.15
CA LEU A 43 -9.85 8.21 -2.37
C LEU A 43 -8.84 9.31 -2.06
N VAL A 44 -9.20 10.26 -1.19
CA VAL A 44 -8.29 11.33 -0.74
C VAL A 44 -7.07 10.75 -0.02
N LEU A 45 -7.26 9.75 0.85
CA LEU A 45 -6.16 9.11 1.57
C LEU A 45 -5.22 8.37 0.62
N HIS A 46 -5.74 7.63 -0.34
CA HIS A 46 -4.92 6.86 -1.28
C HIS A 46 -4.23 7.75 -2.32
N ASP A 47 -5.01 8.53 -3.07
CA ASP A 47 -4.52 9.30 -4.23
C ASP A 47 -3.97 10.66 -3.84
N GLY A 48 -4.48 11.26 -2.77
CA GLY A 48 -4.05 12.57 -2.29
C GLY A 48 -2.88 12.51 -1.31
N ILE A 49 -2.65 11.38 -0.64
CA ILE A 49 -1.61 11.26 0.40
C ILE A 49 -0.63 10.13 0.09
N VAL A 50 -1.09 8.88 0.01
CA VAL A 50 -0.18 7.73 -0.15
C VAL A 50 0.58 7.79 -1.48
N ALA A 51 -0.12 7.95 -2.61
CA ALA A 51 0.52 7.98 -3.92
C ALA A 51 1.53 9.14 -4.07
N PRO A 52 1.22 10.39 -3.65
CA PRO A 52 2.19 11.49 -3.67
C PRO A 52 3.41 11.26 -2.79
N ILE A 53 3.25 10.65 -1.61
CA ILE A 53 4.38 10.31 -0.73
C ILE A 53 5.29 9.28 -1.40
N VAL A 54 4.72 8.18 -1.91
CA VAL A 54 5.47 7.12 -2.59
C VAL A 54 6.20 7.67 -3.82
N PHE A 55 5.52 8.52 -4.60
CA PHE A 55 6.11 9.20 -5.75
C PHE A 55 7.23 10.17 -5.34
N GLY A 56 6.99 11.01 -4.34
CA GLY A 56 7.94 11.97 -3.82
C GLY A 56 9.23 11.33 -3.31
N VAL A 57 9.12 10.23 -2.55
CA VAL A 57 10.28 9.44 -2.09
C VAL A 57 11.05 8.88 -3.29
N SER A 58 10.35 8.34 -4.28
CA SER A 58 10.97 7.79 -5.49
C SER A 58 11.75 8.85 -6.27
N VAL A 59 11.19 10.05 -6.42
CA VAL A 59 11.85 11.19 -7.06
C VAL A 59 13.05 11.67 -6.25
N ALA A 60 12.91 11.80 -4.93
CA ALA A 60 13.99 12.24 -4.05
C ALA A 60 15.19 11.28 -4.11
N LEU A 61 14.93 9.97 -4.01
CA LEU A 61 15.95 8.94 -4.11
C LEU A 61 16.65 8.94 -5.47
N ARG A 62 15.91 9.17 -6.56
CA ARG A 62 16.49 9.26 -7.91
C ARG A 62 17.34 10.51 -8.11
N LYS A 63 17.03 11.62 -7.42
CA LYS A 63 17.87 12.83 -7.41
C LYS A 63 19.15 12.62 -6.61
N LEU A 64 19.08 11.90 -5.48
CA LEU A 64 20.22 11.62 -4.60
C LEU A 64 21.18 10.58 -5.19
N GLY A 65 20.67 9.59 -5.92
CA GLY A 65 21.46 8.51 -6.50
C GLY A 65 21.37 8.45 -8.03
N ARG A 66 22.37 8.99 -8.73
CA ARG A 66 22.46 8.95 -10.20
C ARG A 66 22.55 7.53 -10.80
N SER A 67 22.74 6.50 -9.97
CA SER A 67 23.02 5.12 -10.40
C SER A 67 22.17 4.05 -9.70
N MET A 68 21.04 4.43 -9.06
CA MET A 68 20.23 3.45 -8.34
C MET A 68 19.40 2.56 -9.29
N PRO A 69 19.50 1.21 -9.19
CA PRO A 69 18.71 0.32 -10.04
C PRO A 69 17.21 0.51 -9.83
N VAL A 70 16.43 0.42 -10.92
CA VAL A 70 14.95 0.53 -10.87
C VAL A 70 14.34 -0.47 -9.88
N ALA A 71 14.89 -1.69 -9.81
CA ALA A 71 14.42 -2.71 -8.87
C ALA A 71 14.52 -2.27 -7.41
N VAL A 72 15.56 -1.50 -7.02
CA VAL A 72 15.70 -0.98 -5.66
C VAL A 72 14.59 0.03 -5.36
N LEU A 73 14.25 0.89 -6.31
CA LEU A 73 13.12 1.83 -6.16
C LEU A 73 11.80 1.08 -5.98
N VAL A 74 11.55 0.03 -6.77
CA VAL A 74 10.35 -0.79 -6.66
C VAL A 74 10.26 -1.48 -5.28
N ILE A 75 11.38 -2.01 -4.77
CA ILE A 75 11.42 -2.62 -3.43
C ILE A 75 11.07 -1.58 -2.34
N ILE A 76 11.62 -0.37 -2.43
CA ILE A 76 11.32 0.71 -1.48
C ILE A 76 9.85 1.14 -1.57
N GLN A 77 9.31 1.28 -2.79
CA GLN A 77 7.90 1.60 -3.01
C GLN A 77 6.99 0.52 -2.39
N ALA A 78 7.31 -0.76 -2.57
CA ALA A 78 6.56 -1.85 -1.96
C ALA A 78 6.58 -1.77 -0.43
N GLY A 79 7.75 -1.52 0.17
CA GLY A 79 7.88 -1.33 1.62
C GLY A 79 7.05 -0.15 2.14
N LEU A 80 7.05 0.99 1.43
CA LEU A 80 6.24 2.15 1.77
C LEU A 80 4.74 1.86 1.69
N VAL A 81 4.29 1.19 0.62
CA VAL A 81 2.87 0.82 0.47
C VAL A 81 2.43 -0.09 1.62
N VAL A 82 3.23 -1.10 1.97
CA VAL A 82 2.94 -1.98 3.12
C VAL A 82 2.86 -1.18 4.42
N ALA A 83 3.84 -0.29 4.67
CA ALA A 83 3.83 0.56 5.85
C ALA A 83 2.59 1.48 5.91
N SER A 84 2.16 2.03 4.77
CA SER A 84 0.94 2.85 4.65
C SER A 84 -0.32 2.04 4.95
N VAL A 85 -0.44 0.81 4.45
CA VAL A 85 -1.60 -0.06 4.75
C VAL A 85 -1.73 -0.32 6.25
N PHE A 86 -0.62 -0.63 6.94
CA PHE A 86 -0.63 -0.77 8.40
C PHE A 86 -1.03 0.54 9.10
N ALA A 87 -0.57 1.68 8.62
CA ALA A 87 -0.95 2.98 9.16
C ALA A 87 -2.47 3.21 9.06
N ILE A 88 -3.05 2.97 7.87
CA ILE A 88 -4.48 3.17 7.60
C ILE A 88 -5.34 2.31 8.53
N ILE A 89 -4.91 1.07 8.81
CA ILE A 89 -5.64 0.13 9.67
C ILE A 89 -5.46 0.47 11.16
N VAL A 90 -4.23 0.81 11.59
CA VAL A 90 -3.88 0.89 13.00
C VAL A 90 -4.07 2.29 13.59
N LEU A 91 -3.86 3.36 12.82
CA LEU A 91 -4.02 4.74 13.31
C LEU A 91 -5.43 5.03 13.85
N PRO A 92 -6.54 4.56 13.24
CA PRO A 92 -7.87 4.71 13.82
C PRO A 92 -7.99 4.04 15.19
N ALA A 93 -7.35 2.87 15.39
CA ALA A 93 -7.34 2.19 16.68
C ALA A 93 -6.52 2.96 17.72
N VAL A 94 -5.36 3.52 17.34
CA VAL A 94 -4.55 4.39 18.20
C VAL A 94 -5.38 5.60 18.63
N TYR A 95 -6.01 6.29 17.69
CA TYR A 95 -6.87 7.44 17.99
C TYR A 95 -8.07 7.05 18.85
N LYS A 96 -8.70 5.91 18.59
CA LYS A 96 -9.82 5.46 19.41
C LYS A 96 -9.41 5.18 20.85
N LYS A 97 -8.18 4.71 21.08
CA LYS A 97 -7.65 4.46 22.42
C LYS A 97 -7.46 5.75 23.23
N THR A 98 -7.10 6.87 22.59
CA THR A 98 -6.96 8.17 23.30
C THR A 98 -8.29 8.75 23.76
N LEU A 99 -9.39 8.42 23.07
CA LEU A 99 -10.76 8.82 23.45
C LEU A 99 -11.38 7.96 24.56
N GLY A 100 -10.68 6.90 24.99
CA GLY A 100 -11.20 5.92 25.95
C GLY A 100 -12.16 4.90 25.34
N THR A 101 -12.32 3.80 26.05
CA THR A 101 -13.21 2.69 25.66
C THR A 101 -14.14 2.35 26.82
N LYS A 102 -15.42 2.07 26.52
CA LYS A 102 -16.37 1.62 27.54
C LYS A 102 -16.09 0.18 28.01
N ASN A 103 -15.39 -0.60 27.19
CA ASN A 103 -14.99 -1.97 27.49
C ASN A 103 -13.47 -2.12 27.26
N PRO A 104 -12.67 -2.35 28.32
CA PRO A 104 -11.22 -2.39 28.24
C PRO A 104 -10.67 -3.55 27.39
N THR A 105 -11.46 -4.59 27.09
CA THR A 105 -11.00 -5.72 26.27
C THR A 105 -11.04 -5.45 24.76
N VAL A 106 -11.62 -4.32 24.31
CA VAL A 106 -11.76 -3.99 22.88
C VAL A 106 -10.45 -3.46 22.29
N LEU A 107 -9.64 -2.73 23.07
CA LEU A 107 -8.34 -2.20 22.66
C LEU A 107 -7.25 -2.52 23.71
N PRO A 108 -6.93 -3.81 23.92
CA PRO A 108 -6.07 -4.23 25.02
C PRO A 108 -4.62 -3.76 24.83
N PHE A 109 -4.16 -3.65 23.57
CA PHE A 109 -2.76 -3.42 23.26
C PHE A 109 -2.41 -1.95 23.07
N ASP A 110 -1.15 -1.60 23.29
CA ASP A 110 -0.59 -0.34 22.80
C ASP A 110 -0.35 -0.45 21.28
N TYR A 111 -1.32 0.04 20.52
CA TYR A 111 -1.29 0.04 19.06
C TYR A 111 -0.25 1.00 18.49
N GLY A 112 0.12 2.07 19.23
CA GLY A 112 1.11 3.05 18.78
C GLY A 112 2.49 2.42 18.77
N THR A 113 2.90 1.85 19.90
CA THR A 113 4.17 1.13 20.02
C THR A 113 4.24 -0.04 19.03
N ARG A 114 3.16 -0.81 18.87
CA ARG A 114 3.12 -1.93 17.92
C ARG A 114 3.22 -1.49 16.47
N LEU A 115 2.61 -0.36 16.09
CA LEU A 115 2.74 0.18 14.74
C LEU A 115 4.18 0.57 14.42
N VAL A 116 4.88 1.21 15.37
CA VAL A 116 6.30 1.55 15.22
C VAL A 116 7.14 0.28 15.05
N ILE A 117 6.89 -0.76 15.86
CA ILE A 117 7.58 -2.05 15.71
C ILE A 117 7.35 -2.64 14.32
N VAL A 118 6.11 -2.63 13.82
CA VAL A 118 5.79 -3.13 12.47
C VAL A 118 6.53 -2.32 11.40
N TRP A 119 6.59 -1.00 11.51
CA TRP A 119 7.34 -0.17 10.57
C TRP A 119 8.85 -0.47 10.62
N LEU A 120 9.43 -0.70 11.79
CA LEU A 120 10.82 -1.12 11.91
C LEU A 120 11.06 -2.49 11.24
N VAL A 121 10.15 -3.44 11.43
CA VAL A 121 10.21 -4.75 10.75
C VAL A 121 10.10 -4.59 9.23
N VAL A 122 9.16 -3.79 8.73
CA VAL A 122 9.01 -3.52 7.30
C VAL A 122 10.28 -2.86 6.73
N ALA A 123 10.85 -1.88 7.44
CA ALA A 123 12.10 -1.24 7.05
C ALA A 123 13.26 -2.24 7.01
N ALA A 124 13.38 -3.12 8.01
CA ALA A 124 14.41 -4.15 8.07
C ALA A 124 14.27 -5.15 6.91
N VAL A 125 13.05 -5.66 6.65
CA VAL A 125 12.78 -6.58 5.54
C VAL A 125 13.08 -5.91 4.19
N THR A 126 12.69 -4.64 4.03
CA THR A 126 12.99 -3.86 2.82
C THR A 126 14.50 -3.71 2.62
N ALA A 127 15.25 -3.40 3.68
CA ALA A 127 16.71 -3.29 3.63
C ALA A 127 17.38 -4.62 3.28
N VAL A 128 16.92 -5.74 3.86
CA VAL A 128 17.39 -7.08 3.52
C VAL A 128 17.12 -7.40 2.06
N ALA A 129 15.91 -7.14 1.56
CA ALA A 129 15.56 -7.38 0.15
C ALA A 129 16.45 -6.59 -0.82
N ILE A 130 16.74 -5.32 -0.50
CA ILE A 130 17.68 -4.49 -1.28
C ILE A 130 19.09 -5.08 -1.23
N ALA A 131 19.59 -5.43 -0.04
CA ALA A 131 20.93 -5.99 0.13
C ALA A 131 21.10 -7.31 -0.65
N THR A 132 20.11 -8.20 -0.57
CA THR A 132 20.07 -9.46 -1.33
C THR A 132 20.06 -9.21 -2.84
N TYR A 133 19.21 -8.30 -3.32
CA TYR A 133 19.17 -7.94 -4.75
C TYR A 133 20.53 -7.43 -5.24
N LEU A 134 21.15 -6.50 -4.50
CA LEU A 134 22.45 -5.94 -4.87
C LEU A 134 23.57 -6.98 -4.82
N ALA A 135 23.55 -7.89 -3.84
CA ALA A 135 24.52 -8.98 -3.75
C ALA A 135 24.43 -9.93 -4.95
N ILE A 136 23.21 -10.29 -5.37
CA ILE A 136 22.98 -11.14 -6.55
C ILE A 136 23.42 -10.42 -7.83
N ALA A 137 23.04 -9.15 -8.00
CA ALA A 137 23.39 -8.36 -9.17
C ALA A 137 24.92 -8.18 -9.32
N LYS A 138 25.64 -7.99 -8.20
CA LYS A 138 27.11 -7.96 -8.20
C LYS A 138 27.73 -9.28 -8.65
N ARG A 139 27.22 -10.42 -8.15
CA ARG A 139 27.72 -11.76 -8.52
C ARG A 139 27.52 -12.07 -10.01
N GLN A 140 26.40 -11.63 -10.59
CA GLN A 140 26.14 -11.83 -12.02
C GLN A 140 27.12 -11.08 -12.92
N LYS A 141 27.52 -9.85 -12.54
CA LYS A 141 28.52 -9.07 -13.28
C LYS A 141 29.93 -9.65 -13.21
N ALA A 142 30.24 -10.42 -12.16
CA ALA A 142 31.56 -11.01 -11.96
C ALA A 142 31.76 -12.35 -12.69
N ARG A 143 30.71 -12.93 -13.32
CA ARG A 143 30.85 -14.14 -14.14
C ARG A 143 31.41 -13.76 -15.53
N PRO A 144 32.57 -14.32 -15.94
CA PRO A 144 33.07 -14.14 -17.31
C PRO A 144 32.07 -14.67 -18.34
N SER A 145 31.83 -13.91 -19.41
CA SER A 145 31.00 -14.35 -20.52
C SER A 145 31.69 -15.51 -21.25
N ILE A 146 31.04 -16.67 -21.31
CA ILE A 146 31.52 -17.89 -21.98
C ILE A 146 31.64 -17.72 -23.51
N SER A 147 31.27 -16.56 -24.09
CA SER A 147 31.22 -16.34 -25.54
C SER A 147 32.49 -15.76 -26.18
N GLN A 148 33.68 -15.99 -25.61
CA GLN A 148 34.96 -15.67 -26.26
C GLN A 148 35.81 -16.94 -26.40
N ALA A 149 35.27 -17.94 -27.10
CA ALA A 149 35.99 -19.12 -27.58
C ALA A 149 35.72 -19.28 -29.08
#